data_AF-A0A843CD77-F1
#
_entry.id   AF-A0A843CD77-F1
#
_cell.length_a   1.000
_cell.length_b   1.000
_cell.length_c   1.000
_cell.angle_alpha   90.00
_cell.angle_beta   90.00
_cell.angle_gamma   90.00
#
_symmetry.space_group_name_H-M   'P 1'
#
loop_
_entity.id
_entity.type
_entity.pdbx_description
1 polymer ?
#
loop_
_entity_poly.entity_id
_entity_poly.type
_entity_poly.pdbx_seq_one_letter_code
_entity_poly.pdbx_strand_id
1 'polypeptide(L)'
;MEKKLTLADLARILEQYDVVELEDVTIKGEVELELGSSAGLALPPALAQALQSLMGAREMPGTLEAKRIEALLPATFKVAKAEWTGKIEEVTIGATSADGGTRERTVTIGGEKSLPFYNFDAKMPHPPVISVDCFDMPIPLARAVREYYEDVMEDPGEWAKKNVREFGADMVTIHLISTDPTIKDTPARAAAKTVEEVLQAVKVPIVIGGSGNPDKDPEVLEAAAEAAEGERCLIASANLNMDYERIAKAALKHGHVILSWTQLDINAQKTLNRYLFKLGVPREDIVIDPTTAALGYGLDYAFTNIERMRISALKGDTDLAFPISCGITNAWGAREAWMKDSPSKEDSDWGPAAYRGQMYEIITGLTLGLAGGDMFMMMHPNAASTVKKVTQTLFGAKVKEDKAKRVAIEDWVTWDAEVGALKK
;
A
#
# COMPACT_ATOMS: atom_id res chain seq x y z
N MET A 1 -9.57 -85.14 17.75
CA MET A 1 -8.34 -84.47 17.28
C MET A 1 -8.68 -82.99 17.17
N GLU A 2 -8.26 -82.19 18.15
CA GLU A 2 -8.57 -80.76 18.18
C GLU A 2 -7.85 -80.04 17.04
N LYS A 3 -8.58 -79.26 16.24
CA LYS A 3 -7.99 -78.45 15.18
C LYS A 3 -7.24 -77.28 15.85
N LYS A 4 -5.91 -77.31 15.81
CA LYS A 4 -5.09 -76.14 16.13
C LYS A 4 -5.23 -75.12 15.00
N LEU A 5 -5.73 -73.93 15.33
CA LEU A 5 -5.82 -72.79 14.40
C LEU A 5 -4.77 -71.76 14.81
N THR A 6 -3.99 -71.25 13.86
CA THR A 6 -3.07 -70.14 14.14
C THR A 6 -3.80 -68.81 14.02
N LEU A 7 -3.28 -67.76 14.66
CA LEU A 7 -3.83 -66.39 14.55
C LEU A 7 -3.83 -65.88 13.09
N ALA A 8 -2.84 -66.28 12.29
CA ALA A 8 -2.77 -65.94 10.87
C ALA A 8 -3.86 -66.64 10.03
N ASP A 9 -4.33 -67.81 10.45
CA ASP A 9 -5.43 -68.50 9.78
C ASP A 9 -6.78 -67.85 10.12
N LEU A 10 -6.94 -67.39 11.37
CA LEU A 10 -8.13 -66.65 11.79
C LEU A 10 -8.23 -65.31 11.04
N ALA A 11 -7.14 -64.57 10.92
CA ALA A 11 -7.10 -63.30 10.18
C ALA A 11 -7.46 -63.46 8.70
N ARG A 12 -6.95 -64.52 8.04
CA ARG A 12 -7.30 -64.84 6.65
C ARG A 12 -8.77 -65.18 6.46
N ILE A 13 -9.39 -65.87 7.42
CA ILE A 13 -10.83 -66.15 7.38
C ILE A 13 -11.62 -64.84 7.48
N LEU A 14 -11.25 -63.94 8.40
CA LEU A 14 -11.95 -62.68 8.59
C LEU A 14 -11.83 -61.74 7.38
N GLU A 15 -10.65 -61.68 6.75
CA GLU A 15 -10.44 -60.95 5.49
C GLU A 15 -11.28 -61.53 4.34
N GLN A 16 -11.38 -62.86 4.24
CA GLN A 16 -12.17 -63.50 3.18
C GLN A 16 -13.65 -63.12 3.21
N TYR A 17 -14.19 -62.76 4.38
CA TYR A 17 -15.57 -62.33 4.57
C TYR A 17 -15.74 -60.81 4.73
N ASP A 18 -14.68 -60.03 4.43
CA ASP A 18 -14.67 -58.56 4.50
C ASP A 18 -15.14 -58.01 5.87
N VAL A 19 -14.76 -58.70 6.94
CA VAL A 19 -15.14 -58.33 8.31
C VAL A 19 -14.24 -57.19 8.78
N VAL A 20 -14.81 -55.99 8.87
CA VAL A 20 -14.09 -54.77 9.26
C VAL A 20 -13.89 -54.67 10.78
N GLU A 21 -14.86 -55.14 11.58
CA GLU A 21 -14.81 -55.09 13.05
C GLU A 21 -15.63 -56.23 13.68
N LEU A 22 -15.21 -56.71 14.84
CA LEU A 22 -15.93 -57.73 15.63
C LEU A 22 -16.43 -57.10 16.93
N GLU A 23 -17.73 -56.89 17.05
CA GLU A 23 -18.36 -56.40 18.28
C GLU A 23 -18.99 -57.56 19.08
N ASP A 24 -18.78 -57.57 20.41
CA ASP A 24 -19.34 -58.53 21.37
C ASP A 24 -19.07 -60.04 21.13
N VAL A 25 -17.94 -60.37 20.48
CA VAL A 25 -17.54 -61.76 20.25
C VAL A 25 -16.68 -62.32 21.38
N THR A 26 -17.08 -63.46 21.96
CA THR A 26 -16.28 -64.21 22.95
C THR A 26 -15.71 -65.48 22.34
N ILE A 27 -14.38 -65.54 22.18
CA ILE A 27 -13.68 -66.74 21.70
C ILE A 27 -13.17 -67.53 22.92
N LYS A 28 -13.52 -68.83 23.01
CA LYS A 28 -13.08 -69.72 24.10
C LYS A 28 -12.19 -70.84 23.55
N GLY A 29 -10.94 -70.93 24.04
CA GLY A 29 -9.98 -71.98 23.71
C GLY A 29 -8.65 -71.81 24.46
N GLU A 30 -7.80 -72.84 24.47
CA GLU A 30 -6.42 -72.75 24.99
C GLU A 30 -5.52 -72.06 23.95
N VAL A 31 -4.87 -70.97 24.35
CA VAL A 31 -4.04 -70.13 23.47
C VAL A 31 -2.56 -70.31 23.83
N GLU A 32 -1.77 -70.81 22.88
CA GLU A 32 -0.30 -70.84 22.96
C GLU A 32 0.28 -69.78 22.02
N LEU A 33 1.12 -68.88 22.54
CA LEU A 33 1.76 -67.78 21.81
C LEU A 33 3.28 -67.95 21.83
N GLU A 34 3.89 -68.27 20.68
CA GLU A 34 5.35 -68.19 20.49
C GLU A 34 5.74 -66.84 19.89
N LEU A 35 6.37 -65.98 20.68
CA LEU A 35 6.89 -64.68 20.26
C LEU A 35 8.34 -64.83 19.77
N GLY A 36 8.51 -64.95 18.45
CA GLY A 36 9.83 -64.90 17.83
C GLY A 36 10.41 -63.49 17.90
N SER A 37 11.58 -63.34 18.52
CA SER A 37 12.30 -62.08 18.65
C SER A 37 12.89 -61.65 17.29
N SER A 38 12.09 -60.98 16.46
CA SER A 38 12.59 -60.19 15.33
C SER A 38 12.29 -58.71 15.58
N ALA A 39 13.36 -57.96 15.86
CA ALA A 39 13.31 -56.52 16.03
C ALA A 39 12.86 -55.86 14.71
N GLY A 40 11.75 -55.11 14.73
CA GLY A 40 11.44 -54.13 13.69
C GLY A 40 10.02 -54.13 13.10
N LEU A 41 9.13 -55.04 13.46
CA LEU A 41 7.72 -54.97 13.03
C LEU A 41 6.83 -54.57 14.20
N ALA A 42 6.25 -53.37 14.12
CA ALA A 42 5.25 -52.91 15.08
C ALA A 42 4.00 -53.80 14.96
N LEU A 43 3.56 -54.37 16.08
CA LEU A 43 2.31 -55.11 16.16
C LEU A 43 1.14 -54.19 15.77
N PRO A 44 0.18 -54.65 14.97
CA PRO A 44 -1.04 -53.90 14.69
C PRO A 44 -1.74 -53.55 16.02
N PRO A 45 -2.27 -52.31 16.18
CA PRO A 45 -2.83 -51.83 17.45
C PRO A 45 -3.90 -52.75 18.04
N ALA A 46 -4.74 -53.35 17.18
CA ALA A 46 -5.79 -54.28 17.59
C ALA A 46 -5.24 -55.55 18.27
N LEU A 47 -4.07 -56.05 17.84
CA LEU A 47 -3.42 -57.21 18.45
C LEU A 47 -2.78 -56.87 19.79
N ALA A 48 -2.19 -55.68 19.90
CA ALA A 48 -1.59 -55.20 21.15
C ALA A 48 -2.65 -55.01 22.26
N GLN A 49 -3.83 -54.53 21.87
CA GLN A 49 -4.95 -54.28 22.79
C GLN A 49 -5.63 -55.58 23.24
N ALA A 50 -5.73 -56.58 22.36
CA ALA A 50 -6.21 -57.93 22.70
C ALA A 50 -5.24 -58.68 23.65
N LEU A 51 -3.92 -58.48 23.48
CA LEU A 51 -2.91 -59.04 24.39
C LEU A 51 -2.95 -58.37 25.78
N GLN A 52 -3.20 -57.06 25.84
CA GLN A 52 -3.35 -56.33 27.11
C GLN A 52 -4.58 -56.77 27.93
N SER A 53 -5.69 -57.11 27.27
CA SER A 53 -6.90 -57.55 27.97
C SER A 53 -6.80 -58.99 28.50
N LEU A 54 -6.07 -59.87 27.79
CA LEU A 54 -5.84 -61.27 28.19
C LEU A 54 -4.81 -61.43 29.31
N MET A 55 -3.77 -60.59 29.35
CA MET A 55 -2.63 -60.77 30.26
C MET A 55 -2.73 -60.04 31.61
N GLY A 56 -3.90 -59.46 31.94
CA GLY A 56 -4.22 -58.98 33.29
C GLY A 56 -3.05 -58.28 33.98
N ALA A 57 -2.71 -57.07 33.53
CA ALA A 57 -1.77 -56.15 34.18
C ALA A 57 -0.49 -56.82 34.73
N ARG A 58 0.36 -57.36 33.86
CA ARG A 58 1.79 -57.49 34.14
C ARG A 58 2.56 -56.55 33.24
N GLU A 59 3.33 -55.65 33.86
CA GLU A 59 4.17 -54.65 33.20
C GLU A 59 4.97 -55.28 32.05
N MET A 60 4.81 -54.72 30.83
CA MET A 60 5.69 -55.07 29.74
C MET A 60 7.09 -54.50 30.01
N PRO A 61 8.15 -55.32 29.97
CA PRO A 61 9.51 -54.80 29.95
C PRO A 61 9.76 -54.17 28.58
N GLY A 62 10.00 -52.87 28.57
CA GLY A 62 10.28 -52.11 27.37
C GLY A 62 9.22 -51.06 27.08
N THR A 63 9.06 -50.10 27.98
CA THR A 63 8.81 -48.73 27.50
C THR A 63 9.94 -48.43 26.53
N LEU A 64 9.65 -48.43 25.22
CA LEU A 64 10.49 -47.70 24.28
C LEU A 64 10.56 -46.30 24.86
N GLU A 65 11.66 -45.95 25.52
CA GLU A 65 11.96 -44.58 25.84
C GLU A 65 11.83 -43.84 24.51
N ALA A 66 10.80 -43.01 24.39
CA ALA A 66 10.67 -42.14 23.24
C ALA A 66 11.99 -41.37 23.22
N LYS A 67 12.88 -41.71 22.28
CA LYS A 67 14.19 -41.08 22.16
C LYS A 67 13.95 -39.59 22.20
N ARG A 68 14.38 -38.96 23.29
CA ARG A 68 14.18 -37.55 23.50
C ARG A 68 14.84 -36.87 22.31
N ILE A 69 14.06 -36.12 21.51
CA ILE A 69 14.62 -35.37 20.40
C ILE A 69 15.60 -34.38 21.01
N GLU A 70 16.91 -34.63 20.87
CA GLU A 70 17.97 -33.83 21.50
C GLU A 70 18.11 -32.47 20.81
N ALA A 71 17.81 -32.42 19.51
CA ALA A 71 17.78 -31.21 18.69
C ALA A 71 16.81 -31.37 17.52
N LEU A 72 16.14 -30.28 17.14
CA LEU A 72 15.41 -30.22 15.87
C LEU A 72 16.41 -30.21 14.71
N LEU A 73 15.99 -30.74 13.54
CA LEU A 73 16.79 -30.61 12.33
C LEU A 73 16.88 -29.12 11.96
N PRO A 74 18.09 -28.55 11.79
CA PRO A 74 18.23 -27.18 11.35
C PRO A 74 17.70 -27.07 9.91
N ALA A 75 16.71 -26.20 9.71
CA ALA A 75 16.18 -25.85 8.40
C ALA A 75 16.50 -24.39 8.10
N THR A 76 17.15 -24.12 6.97
CA THR A 76 17.40 -22.75 6.53
C THR A 76 16.25 -22.29 5.64
N PHE A 77 15.50 -21.29 6.10
CA PHE A 77 14.55 -20.58 5.25
C PHE A 77 15.28 -19.45 4.51
N LYS A 78 15.18 -19.43 3.19
CA LYS A 78 15.63 -18.31 2.35
C LYS A 78 14.41 -17.76 1.62
N VAL A 79 14.10 -16.49 1.85
CA VAL A 79 13.07 -15.79 1.07
C VAL A 79 13.53 -15.73 -0.38
N ALA A 80 12.71 -16.23 -1.31
CA ALA A 80 12.95 -16.04 -2.73
C ALA A 80 12.82 -14.55 -3.04
N LYS A 81 13.88 -13.96 -3.60
CA LYS A 81 13.85 -12.57 -4.05
C LYS A 81 13.35 -12.49 -5.48
N ALA A 82 12.46 -11.55 -5.75
CA ALA A 82 12.10 -11.26 -7.12
C ALA A 82 13.24 -10.48 -7.81
N GLU A 83 13.56 -10.86 -9.05
CA GLU A 83 14.48 -10.09 -9.88
C GLU A 83 13.71 -9.09 -10.75
N TRP A 84 14.01 -7.81 -10.57
CA TRP A 84 13.47 -6.71 -11.35
C TRP A 84 14.60 -6.08 -12.17
N THR A 85 14.38 -5.86 -13.46
CA THR A 85 15.39 -5.28 -14.37
C THR A 85 15.21 -3.78 -14.56
N GLY A 86 13.99 -3.29 -14.36
CA GLY A 86 13.65 -1.87 -14.42
C GLY A 86 13.80 -1.18 -13.07
N LYS A 87 13.69 0.15 -13.13
CA LYS A 87 13.64 1.04 -11.97
C LYS A 87 12.67 2.16 -12.26
N ILE A 88 12.16 2.80 -11.22
CA ILE A 88 11.37 4.02 -11.33
C ILE A 88 12.32 5.21 -11.39
N GLU A 89 11.99 6.24 -12.17
CA GLU A 89 12.74 7.50 -12.13
C GLU A 89 12.64 8.16 -10.74
N GLU A 90 13.67 8.91 -10.36
CA GLU A 90 13.63 9.77 -9.18
C GLU A 90 13.29 11.20 -9.61
N VAL A 91 12.26 11.77 -9.01
CA VAL A 91 11.80 13.13 -9.32
C VAL A 91 11.91 13.97 -8.07
N THR A 92 12.66 15.06 -8.16
CA THR A 92 12.81 16.03 -7.06
C THR A 92 11.97 17.28 -7.32
N ILE A 93 11.11 17.60 -6.36
CA ILE A 93 10.18 18.73 -6.38
C ILE A 93 10.63 19.75 -5.34
N GLY A 94 10.57 21.03 -5.70
CA GLY A 94 11.10 22.14 -4.93
C GLY A 94 12.57 22.43 -5.24
N ALA A 95 12.95 23.68 -5.05
CA ALA A 95 14.33 24.15 -5.19
C ALA A 95 14.72 25.00 -3.98
N THR A 96 15.89 24.72 -3.41
CA THR A 96 16.41 25.52 -2.30
C THR A 96 17.17 26.72 -2.80
N SER A 97 17.62 27.60 -1.89
CA SER A 97 18.52 28.70 -2.24
C SER A 97 19.82 28.27 -2.96
N ALA A 98 20.28 27.04 -2.76
CA ALA A 98 21.44 26.49 -3.47
C ALA A 98 21.12 26.15 -4.94
N ASP A 99 19.85 25.91 -5.25
CA ASP A 99 19.33 25.53 -6.56
C ASP A 99 18.65 26.70 -7.29
N GLY A 100 18.62 27.89 -6.68
CA GLY A 100 17.99 29.10 -7.22
C GLY A 100 16.53 29.33 -6.78
N GLY A 101 15.96 28.45 -5.96
CA GLY A 101 14.62 28.62 -5.40
C GLY A 101 14.61 29.18 -3.98
N THR A 102 13.44 29.20 -3.34
CA THR A 102 13.27 29.76 -1.98
C THR A 102 12.75 28.75 -0.96
N ARG A 103 12.70 27.46 -1.32
CA ARG A 103 12.31 26.39 -0.38
C ARG A 103 13.39 26.16 0.66
N GLU A 104 12.97 25.70 1.84
CA GLU A 104 13.91 25.23 2.87
C GLU A 104 14.39 23.81 2.60
N ARG A 105 13.59 23.01 1.90
CA ARG A 105 13.88 21.63 1.55
C ARG A 105 13.23 21.25 0.23
N THR A 106 13.77 20.21 -0.39
CA THR A 106 13.17 19.53 -1.52
C THR A 106 12.47 18.25 -1.05
N VAL A 107 11.61 17.70 -1.92
CA VAL A 107 11.00 16.39 -1.75
C VAL A 107 11.35 15.55 -2.97
N THR A 108 11.90 14.36 -2.77
CA THR A 108 12.20 13.41 -3.84
C THR A 108 11.29 12.19 -3.70
N ILE A 109 10.70 11.76 -4.82
CA ILE A 109 9.84 10.57 -4.91
C ILE A 109 10.33 9.65 -6.04
N GLY A 110 9.95 8.38 -6.00
CA GLY A 110 10.33 7.38 -6.99
C GLY A 110 11.64 6.66 -6.66
N GLY A 111 12.32 6.11 -7.68
CA GLY A 111 13.59 5.38 -7.51
C GLY A 111 13.46 3.91 -7.09
N GLU A 112 12.24 3.39 -6.95
CA GLU A 112 11.98 2.02 -6.53
C GLU A 112 12.57 1.00 -7.53
N LYS A 113 13.03 -0.13 -6.99
CA LYS A 113 13.57 -1.29 -7.73
C LYS A 113 12.87 -2.61 -7.37
N SER A 114 11.77 -2.50 -6.63
CA SER A 114 10.94 -3.61 -6.19
C SER A 114 9.51 -3.11 -6.00
N LEU A 115 8.59 -4.03 -5.69
CA LEU A 115 7.21 -3.70 -5.37
C LEU A 115 7.13 -2.81 -4.09
N PRO A 116 6.01 -2.07 -3.92
CA PRO A 116 5.84 -1.15 -2.80
C PRO A 116 6.06 -1.84 -1.46
N PHE A 117 6.95 -1.27 -0.65
CA PHE A 117 7.32 -1.75 0.70
C PHE A 117 8.01 -3.13 0.74
N TYR A 118 8.38 -3.73 -0.40
CA TYR A 118 9.13 -5.00 -0.46
C TYR A 118 10.62 -4.74 -0.21
N ASN A 119 10.93 -4.17 0.95
CA ASN A 119 12.28 -3.77 1.37
C ASN A 119 13.25 -4.96 1.50
N PHE A 120 12.73 -6.19 1.54
CA PHE A 120 13.53 -7.42 1.51
C PHE A 120 14.09 -7.73 0.11
N ASP A 121 13.40 -7.34 -0.96
CA ASP A 121 13.86 -7.47 -2.34
C ASP A 121 14.88 -6.39 -2.67
N ALA A 122 14.44 -5.13 -2.55
CA ALA A 122 15.27 -3.94 -2.70
C ALA A 122 14.76 -2.85 -1.76
N LYS A 123 15.69 -2.10 -1.14
CA LYS A 123 15.34 -1.01 -0.24
C LYS A 123 14.69 0.13 -1.05
N MET A 124 13.53 0.60 -0.60
CA MET A 124 12.93 1.82 -1.15
C MET A 124 13.80 3.04 -0.81
N PRO A 125 14.12 3.92 -1.79
CA PRO A 125 14.97 5.07 -1.53
C PRO A 125 14.22 6.21 -0.81
N HIS A 126 12.96 6.45 -1.18
CA HIS A 126 12.13 7.53 -0.66
C HIS A 126 10.79 6.99 -0.14
N PRO A 127 10.24 7.55 0.96
CA PRO A 127 8.91 7.20 1.44
C PRO A 127 7.83 7.90 0.59
N PRO A 128 6.59 7.37 0.54
CA PRO A 128 5.47 8.11 0.00
C PRO A 128 5.23 9.42 0.74
N VAL A 129 4.85 10.47 0.02
CA VAL A 129 4.72 11.84 0.56
C VAL A 129 3.30 12.35 0.56
N ILE A 130 2.96 13.20 1.52
CA ILE A 130 1.62 13.80 1.60
C ILE A 130 1.65 15.27 1.19
N SER A 131 0.90 15.61 0.15
CA SER A 131 0.54 16.98 -0.19
C SER A 131 -0.85 17.27 0.35
N VAL A 132 -1.02 18.39 1.07
CA VAL A 132 -2.34 18.77 1.60
C VAL A 132 -2.92 19.93 0.79
N ASP A 133 -4.17 19.76 0.37
CA ASP A 133 -4.90 20.71 -0.48
C ASP A 133 -5.21 22.03 0.25
N CYS A 134 -5.06 23.13 -0.47
CA CYS A 134 -5.65 24.44 -0.19
C CYS A 134 -6.19 25.05 -1.49
N PHE A 135 -6.99 26.11 -1.37
CA PHE A 135 -7.75 26.68 -2.48
C PHE A 135 -7.53 28.19 -2.56
N ASP A 136 -7.59 28.74 -3.78
CA ASP A 136 -7.46 30.18 -4.03
C ASP A 136 -8.71 30.99 -3.66
N MET A 137 -9.80 30.29 -3.32
CA MET A 137 -11.03 30.86 -2.81
C MET A 137 -11.73 29.86 -1.88
N PRO A 138 -12.63 30.33 -0.99
CA PRO A 138 -13.50 29.43 -0.24
C PRO A 138 -14.33 28.56 -1.18
N ILE A 139 -14.33 27.26 -0.93
CA ILE A 139 -15.16 26.28 -1.63
C ILE A 139 -16.09 25.55 -0.65
N PRO A 140 -17.24 25.03 -1.10
CA PRO A 140 -18.05 24.14 -0.28
C PRO A 140 -17.27 22.87 0.09
N LEU A 141 -17.04 22.66 1.38
CA LEU A 141 -16.41 21.45 1.91
C LEU A 141 -17.39 20.68 2.79
N ALA A 142 -17.24 19.35 2.81
CA ALA A 142 -17.92 18.50 3.78
C ALA A 142 -17.57 18.97 5.19
N ARG A 143 -18.57 19.00 6.09
CA ARG A 143 -18.40 19.52 7.46
C ARG A 143 -17.21 18.91 8.19
N ALA A 144 -17.01 17.59 8.05
CA ALA A 144 -15.92 16.85 8.67
C ALA A 144 -14.53 17.35 8.27
N VAL A 145 -14.38 17.94 7.07
CA VAL A 145 -13.13 18.58 6.63
C VAL A 145 -13.15 20.06 7.00
N ARG A 146 -14.27 20.74 6.70
CA ARG A 146 -14.40 22.19 6.81
C ARG A 146 -14.04 22.72 8.19
N GLU A 147 -14.46 22.03 9.25
CA GLU A 147 -14.21 22.43 10.65
C GLU A 147 -12.72 22.61 10.99
N TYR A 148 -11.80 22.00 10.24
CA TYR A 148 -10.35 22.19 10.42
C TYR A 148 -9.82 23.49 9.79
N TYR A 149 -10.58 24.11 8.89
CA TYR A 149 -10.11 25.20 8.04
C TYR A 149 -10.93 26.50 8.16
N GLU A 150 -12.04 26.51 8.91
CA GLU A 150 -12.99 27.66 8.95
C GLU A 150 -12.34 29.03 9.23
N ASP A 151 -11.20 29.04 9.92
CA ASP A 151 -10.40 30.21 10.27
C ASP A 151 -9.45 30.70 9.15
N VAL A 152 -9.21 29.90 8.11
CA VAL A 152 -8.23 30.18 7.03
C VAL A 152 -8.79 30.07 5.61
N MET A 153 -10.05 29.65 5.41
CA MET A 153 -10.61 29.42 4.07
C MET A 153 -10.62 30.64 3.14
N GLU A 154 -10.53 31.85 3.69
CA GLU A 154 -10.50 33.12 2.95
C GLU A 154 -9.08 33.59 2.59
N ASP A 155 -8.04 32.94 3.12
CA ASP A 155 -6.63 33.31 2.92
C ASP A 155 -5.81 32.09 2.49
N PRO A 156 -5.50 31.94 1.19
CA PRO A 156 -4.76 30.79 0.67
C PRO A 156 -3.37 30.62 1.31
N GLY A 157 -2.72 31.72 1.69
CA GLY A 157 -1.41 31.71 2.34
C GLY A 157 -1.47 31.21 3.78
N GLU A 158 -2.44 31.66 4.57
CA GLU A 158 -2.69 31.15 5.92
C GLU A 158 -3.20 29.70 5.89
N TRP A 159 -4.01 29.32 4.89
CA TRP A 159 -4.42 27.94 4.67
C TRP A 159 -3.20 27.04 4.42
N ALA A 160 -2.33 27.41 3.48
CA ALA A 160 -1.09 26.68 3.22
C ALA A 160 -0.19 26.60 4.46
N LYS A 161 -0.04 27.70 5.23
CA LYS A 161 0.70 27.69 6.50
C LYS A 161 0.10 26.72 7.50
N LYS A 162 -1.23 26.66 7.62
CA LYS A 162 -1.92 25.73 8.52
C LYS A 162 -1.66 24.28 8.12
N ASN A 163 -1.74 23.96 6.83
CA ASN A 163 -1.40 22.65 6.27
C ASN A 163 -0.01 22.18 6.70
N VAL A 164 0.98 23.07 6.65
CA VAL A 164 2.35 22.74 7.05
C VAL A 164 2.53 22.69 8.56
N ARG A 165 2.10 23.73 9.28
CA ARG A 165 2.42 23.93 10.70
C ARG A 165 1.62 23.02 11.62
N GLU A 166 0.34 22.83 11.34
CA GLU A 166 -0.56 22.06 12.20
C GLU A 166 -0.72 20.63 11.72
N PHE A 167 -0.77 20.42 10.40
CA PHE A 167 -1.07 19.11 9.82
C PHE A 167 0.16 18.36 9.30
N GLY A 168 1.33 18.99 9.34
CA GLY A 168 2.62 18.34 9.05
C GLY A 168 2.75 17.89 7.60
N ALA A 169 2.15 18.62 6.66
CA ALA A 169 2.21 18.34 5.24
C ALA A 169 3.67 18.31 4.72
N ASP A 170 3.99 17.35 3.85
CA ASP A 170 5.31 17.31 3.20
C ASP A 170 5.40 18.35 2.09
N MET A 171 4.28 18.58 1.42
CA MET A 171 4.05 19.52 0.33
C MET A 171 2.67 20.17 0.48
N VAL A 172 2.39 21.23 -0.29
CA VAL A 172 1.05 21.84 -0.38
C VAL A 172 0.57 21.79 -1.82
N THR A 173 -0.70 21.44 -2.03
CA THR A 173 -1.35 21.56 -3.33
C THR A 173 -2.26 22.79 -3.31
N ILE A 174 -1.98 23.80 -4.14
CA ILE A 174 -2.88 24.93 -4.34
C ILE A 174 -3.75 24.67 -5.57
N HIS A 175 -5.07 24.67 -5.39
CA HIS A 175 -6.04 24.57 -6.47
C HIS A 175 -6.60 25.96 -6.81
N LEU A 176 -6.40 26.38 -8.06
CA LEU A 176 -6.85 27.67 -8.59
C LEU A 176 -8.31 27.61 -9.06
N ILE A 177 -9.24 27.20 -8.19
CA ILE A 177 -10.65 26.96 -8.52
C ILE A 177 -11.35 28.23 -9.01
N SER A 178 -10.93 29.41 -8.52
CA SER A 178 -11.54 30.68 -8.93
C SER A 178 -11.40 30.98 -10.42
N THR A 179 -10.48 30.31 -11.14
CA THR A 179 -10.30 30.51 -12.59
C THR A 179 -11.39 29.86 -13.43
N ASP A 180 -12.20 28.95 -12.88
CA ASP A 180 -13.29 28.33 -13.63
C ASP A 180 -14.24 29.41 -14.20
N PRO A 181 -14.44 29.44 -15.54
CA PRO A 181 -15.34 30.39 -16.20
C PRO A 181 -16.79 30.35 -15.70
N THR A 182 -17.20 29.24 -15.07
CA THR A 182 -18.54 29.04 -14.52
C THR A 182 -18.66 29.47 -13.04
N ILE A 183 -17.54 29.80 -12.39
CA ILE A 183 -17.49 30.18 -10.97
C ILE A 183 -17.16 31.68 -10.81
N LYS A 184 -15.90 32.06 -11.07
CA LYS A 184 -15.42 33.46 -10.92
C LYS A 184 -14.67 33.97 -12.15
N ASP A 185 -14.22 33.09 -13.04
CA ASP A 185 -13.40 33.42 -14.22
C ASP A 185 -12.21 34.33 -13.86
N THR A 186 -11.55 34.07 -12.73
CA THR A 186 -10.38 34.85 -12.30
C THR A 186 -9.32 34.81 -13.43
N PRO A 187 -8.80 35.97 -13.88
CA PRO A 187 -7.78 35.99 -14.92
C PRO A 187 -6.49 35.27 -14.51
N ALA A 188 -5.83 34.59 -15.45
CA ALA A 188 -4.60 33.83 -15.21
C ALA A 188 -3.53 34.60 -14.41
N ARG A 189 -3.28 35.86 -14.76
CA ARG A 189 -2.32 36.72 -14.04
C ARG A 189 -2.74 37.01 -12.58
N ALA A 190 -4.03 37.06 -12.29
CA ALA A 190 -4.51 37.25 -10.92
C ALA A 190 -4.35 35.94 -10.12
N ALA A 191 -4.68 34.79 -10.71
CA ALA A 191 -4.47 33.49 -10.08
C ALA A 191 -2.99 33.19 -9.80
N ALA A 192 -2.09 33.61 -10.69
CA ALA A 192 -0.65 33.50 -10.49
C ALA A 192 -0.13 34.27 -9.25
N LYS A 193 -0.79 35.36 -8.86
CA LYS A 193 -0.45 36.07 -7.60
C LYS A 193 -0.77 35.24 -6.37
N THR A 194 -1.87 34.48 -6.39
CA THR A 194 -2.18 33.54 -5.30
C THR A 194 -1.10 32.48 -5.16
N VAL A 195 -0.52 32.04 -6.28
CA VAL A 195 0.65 31.14 -6.25
C VAL A 195 1.83 31.83 -5.57
N GLU A 196 2.18 33.07 -5.94
CA GLU A 196 3.23 33.85 -5.26
C GLU A 196 2.98 33.99 -3.75
N GLU A 197 1.74 34.25 -3.33
CA GLU A 197 1.35 34.35 -1.93
C GLU A 197 1.61 33.04 -1.18
N VAL A 198 1.21 31.90 -1.74
CA VAL A 198 1.46 30.57 -1.16
C VAL A 198 2.96 30.26 -1.13
N LEU A 199 3.71 30.55 -2.21
CA LEU A 199 5.16 30.40 -2.30
C LEU A 199 5.87 31.20 -1.19
N GLN A 200 5.37 32.39 -0.86
CA GLN A 200 5.93 33.22 0.22
C GLN A 200 5.52 32.71 1.61
N ALA A 201 4.33 32.15 1.74
CA ALA A 201 3.74 31.72 2.99
C ALA A 201 4.36 30.42 3.54
N VAL A 202 4.74 29.47 2.67
CA VAL A 202 5.29 28.17 3.06
C VAL A 202 6.69 27.92 2.49
N LYS A 203 7.42 27.01 3.13
CA LYS A 203 8.81 26.66 2.75
C LYS A 203 8.98 25.24 2.22
N VAL A 204 7.88 24.49 2.19
CA VAL A 204 7.81 23.17 1.54
C VAL A 204 7.59 23.32 0.04
N PRO A 205 7.92 22.30 -0.78
CA PRO A 205 7.56 22.29 -2.20
C PRO A 205 6.04 22.36 -2.41
N ILE A 206 5.61 22.90 -3.55
CA ILE A 206 4.20 23.05 -3.87
C ILE A 206 3.82 22.41 -5.20
N VAL A 207 2.57 21.98 -5.27
CA VAL A 207 1.86 21.57 -6.48
C VAL A 207 0.90 22.68 -6.87
N ILE A 208 0.85 23.03 -8.13
CA ILE A 208 -0.03 24.07 -8.65
C ILE A 208 -1.06 23.41 -9.57
N GLY A 209 -2.31 23.39 -9.11
CA GLY A 209 -3.47 22.85 -9.81
C GLY A 209 -4.33 23.96 -10.43
N GLY A 210 -4.81 23.74 -11.64
CA GLY A 210 -5.85 24.57 -12.26
C GLY A 210 -7.24 24.32 -11.70
N SER A 211 -8.25 24.83 -12.40
CA SER A 211 -9.66 24.60 -12.10
C SER A 211 -10.20 23.25 -12.61
N GLY A 212 -9.46 22.62 -13.52
CA GLY A 212 -9.89 21.45 -14.29
C GLY A 212 -10.55 21.81 -15.63
N ASN A 213 -10.65 23.09 -15.97
CA ASN A 213 -11.25 23.54 -17.22
C ASN A 213 -10.23 23.42 -18.38
N PRO A 214 -10.50 22.63 -19.44
CA PRO A 214 -9.52 22.33 -20.49
C PRO A 214 -9.13 23.54 -21.34
N ASP A 215 -9.99 24.55 -21.44
CA ASP A 215 -9.75 25.75 -22.24
C ASP A 215 -9.01 26.83 -21.43
N LYS A 216 -9.31 26.92 -20.13
CA LYS A 216 -8.76 27.93 -19.21
C LYS A 216 -7.44 27.52 -18.58
N ASP A 217 -7.32 26.27 -18.14
CA ASP A 217 -6.16 25.82 -17.39
C ASP A 217 -4.82 26.00 -18.13
N PRO A 218 -4.70 25.81 -19.46
CA PRO A 218 -3.44 26.05 -20.15
C PRO A 218 -2.91 27.48 -20.02
N GLU A 219 -3.78 28.50 -20.03
CA GLU A 219 -3.33 29.90 -19.81
C GLU A 219 -3.01 30.19 -18.35
N VAL A 220 -3.76 29.59 -17.42
CA VAL A 220 -3.57 29.76 -15.98
C VAL A 220 -2.26 29.12 -15.54
N LEU A 221 -2.00 27.87 -15.95
CA LEU A 221 -0.81 27.12 -15.58
C LEU A 221 0.45 27.66 -16.25
N GLU A 222 0.34 28.26 -17.45
CA GLU A 222 1.46 29.01 -18.04
C GLU A 222 1.83 30.23 -17.19
N ALA A 223 0.85 31.04 -16.80
CA ALA A 223 1.10 32.21 -15.95
C ALA A 223 1.61 31.82 -14.55
N ALA A 224 1.10 30.73 -13.98
CA ALA A 224 1.54 30.24 -12.69
C ALA A 224 2.96 29.66 -12.74
N ALA A 225 3.33 28.98 -13.82
CA ALA A 225 4.71 28.53 -14.05
C ALA A 225 5.68 29.70 -14.17
N GLU A 226 5.30 30.77 -14.88
CA GLU A 226 6.13 31.99 -14.95
C GLU A 226 6.32 32.64 -13.57
N ALA A 227 5.24 32.77 -12.80
CA ALA A 227 5.30 33.38 -11.47
C ALA A 227 6.10 32.54 -10.44
N ALA A 228 6.17 31.22 -10.65
CA ALA A 228 6.88 30.29 -9.80
C ALA A 228 8.30 29.94 -10.29
N GLU A 229 8.84 30.67 -11.28
CA GLU A 229 10.14 30.37 -11.89
C GLU A 229 11.25 30.19 -10.84
N GLY A 230 12.05 29.14 -11.02
CA GLY A 230 13.14 28.79 -10.09
C GLY A 230 12.70 28.02 -8.86
N GLU A 231 11.40 27.91 -8.54
CA GLU A 231 10.90 27.17 -7.37
C GLU A 231 10.75 25.67 -7.59
N ARG A 232 10.85 25.22 -8.84
CA ARG A 232 10.72 23.81 -9.26
C ARG A 232 9.43 23.15 -8.72
N CYS A 233 8.29 23.80 -8.96
CA CYS A 233 6.98 23.30 -8.56
C CYS A 233 6.56 22.07 -9.39
N LEU A 234 5.52 21.36 -8.93
CA LEU A 234 4.80 20.37 -9.74
C LEU A 234 3.58 21.03 -10.39
N ILE A 235 3.56 21.12 -11.72
CA ILE A 235 2.45 21.70 -12.48
C ILE A 235 1.42 20.62 -12.78
N ALA A 236 0.22 20.76 -12.21
CA ALA A 236 -0.90 19.83 -12.31
C ALA A 236 -2.05 20.45 -13.15
N SER A 237 -2.34 19.97 -14.36
CA SER A 237 -1.69 18.85 -15.05
C SER A 237 -1.71 19.02 -16.57
N ALA A 238 -0.81 18.31 -17.25
CA ALA A 238 -0.90 18.10 -18.69
C ALA A 238 -1.76 16.86 -18.98
N ASN A 239 -2.64 16.95 -19.97
CA ASN A 239 -3.44 15.81 -20.42
C ASN A 239 -3.90 15.87 -21.87
N LEU A 240 -4.36 14.73 -22.39
CA LEU A 240 -4.73 14.58 -23.81
C LEU A 240 -5.99 15.35 -24.24
N ASN A 241 -6.78 15.85 -23.29
CA ASN A 241 -8.04 16.57 -23.53
C ASN A 241 -7.89 18.09 -23.40
N MET A 242 -6.68 18.61 -23.23
CA MET A 242 -6.36 20.05 -23.18
C MET A 242 -5.05 20.34 -23.93
N ASP A 243 -4.66 21.61 -24.00
CA ASP A 243 -3.38 22.02 -24.60
C ASP A 243 -2.19 21.65 -23.68
N TYR A 244 -1.88 20.35 -23.63
CA TYR A 244 -0.74 19.82 -22.90
C TYR A 244 0.59 20.36 -23.42
N GLU A 245 0.68 20.77 -24.69
CA GLU A 245 1.90 21.32 -25.26
C GLU A 245 2.23 22.67 -24.63
N ARG A 246 1.24 23.55 -24.47
CA ARG A 246 1.42 24.86 -23.81
C ARG A 246 1.88 24.69 -22.36
N ILE A 247 1.21 23.80 -21.62
CA ILE A 247 1.54 23.51 -20.21
C ILE A 247 2.96 22.94 -20.10
N ALA A 248 3.31 21.97 -20.95
CA ALA A 248 4.64 21.34 -20.93
C ALA A 248 5.76 22.31 -21.33
N LYS A 249 5.54 23.17 -22.33
CA LYS A 249 6.49 24.21 -22.73
C LYS A 249 6.70 25.23 -21.61
N ALA A 250 5.63 25.63 -20.91
CA ALA A 250 5.74 26.52 -19.77
C ALA A 250 6.52 25.88 -18.61
N ALA A 251 6.19 24.64 -18.24
CA ALA A 251 6.91 23.89 -17.20
C ALA A 251 8.40 23.75 -17.54
N LEU A 252 8.74 23.35 -18.77
CA LEU A 252 10.12 23.22 -19.24
C LEU A 252 10.86 24.56 -19.21
N LYS A 253 10.24 25.63 -19.71
CA LYS A 253 10.85 26.96 -19.78
C LYS A 253 11.19 27.53 -18.40
N HIS A 254 10.33 27.28 -17.40
CA HIS A 254 10.49 27.83 -16.05
C HIS A 254 11.06 26.81 -15.02
N GLY A 255 11.50 25.64 -15.50
CA GLY A 255 12.23 24.64 -14.70
C GLY A 255 11.36 23.87 -13.71
N HIS A 256 10.14 23.49 -14.11
CA HIS A 256 9.17 22.79 -13.27
C HIS A 256 8.98 21.33 -13.67
N VAL A 257 8.52 20.55 -12.68
CA VAL A 257 8.06 19.18 -12.89
C VAL A 257 6.64 19.22 -13.43
N ILE A 258 6.29 18.30 -14.32
CA ILE A 258 4.95 18.19 -14.90
C ILE A 258 4.23 16.94 -14.39
N LEU A 259 2.96 17.09 -14.05
CA LEU A 259 2.07 15.97 -13.76
C LEU A 259 1.38 15.53 -15.06
N SER A 260 1.67 14.32 -15.51
CA SER A 260 1.13 13.68 -16.71
C SER A 260 -0.12 12.89 -16.35
N TRP A 261 -1.29 13.51 -16.54
CA TRP A 261 -2.58 12.97 -16.08
C TRP A 261 -3.34 12.22 -17.18
N THR A 262 -3.85 11.04 -16.85
CA THR A 262 -4.75 10.26 -17.73
C THR A 262 -5.88 9.60 -16.94
N GLN A 263 -6.94 9.20 -17.65
CA GLN A 263 -8.16 8.64 -17.04
C GLN A 263 -8.16 7.11 -17.06
N LEU A 264 -7.50 6.49 -16.07
CA LEU A 264 -7.52 5.03 -15.84
C LEU A 264 -7.13 4.19 -17.07
N ASP A 265 -6.29 4.71 -17.96
CA ASP A 265 -5.86 4.02 -19.19
C ASP A 265 -4.33 4.02 -19.33
N ILE A 266 -3.75 2.82 -19.23
CA ILE A 266 -2.31 2.61 -19.31
C ILE A 266 -1.70 2.97 -20.68
N ASN A 267 -2.44 2.84 -21.78
CA ASN A 267 -1.96 3.16 -23.11
C ASN A 267 -1.99 4.66 -23.36
N ALA A 268 -3.02 5.35 -22.87
CA ALA A 268 -3.08 6.80 -22.83
C ALA A 268 -1.90 7.36 -22.03
N GLN A 269 -1.58 6.75 -20.87
CA GLN A 269 -0.44 7.18 -20.07
C GLN A 269 0.89 7.09 -20.83
N LYS A 270 1.15 5.95 -21.49
CA LYS A 270 2.34 5.80 -22.36
C LYS A 270 2.35 6.82 -23.49
N THR A 271 1.19 7.08 -24.09
CA THR A 271 1.06 8.01 -25.22
C THR A 271 1.39 9.43 -24.78
N LEU A 272 0.79 9.89 -23.68
CA LEU A 272 1.04 11.21 -23.13
C LEU A 272 2.51 11.37 -22.72
N ASN A 273 3.09 10.39 -22.01
CA ASN A 273 4.50 10.44 -21.63
C ASN A 273 5.43 10.55 -22.85
N ARG A 274 5.18 9.78 -23.91
CA ARG A 274 5.93 9.88 -25.17
C ARG A 274 5.78 11.24 -25.86
N TYR A 275 4.60 11.87 -25.76
CA TYR A 275 4.40 13.21 -26.30
C TYR A 275 5.19 14.25 -25.51
N LEU A 276 5.21 14.15 -24.18
CA LEU A 276 6.04 15.01 -23.33
C LEU A 276 7.54 14.87 -23.65
N PHE A 277 8.05 13.66 -23.89
CA PHE A 277 9.44 13.47 -24.32
C PHE A 277 9.74 14.14 -25.67
N LYS A 278 8.79 14.09 -26.62
CA LYS A 278 8.96 14.73 -27.94
C LYS A 278 9.02 16.26 -27.82
N LEU A 279 8.42 16.84 -26.78
CA LEU A 279 8.52 18.26 -26.46
C LEU A 279 9.82 18.62 -25.72
N GLY A 280 10.64 17.62 -25.36
CA GLY A 280 11.91 17.80 -24.66
C GLY A 280 11.80 17.78 -23.14
N VAL A 281 10.66 17.38 -22.56
CA VAL A 281 10.53 17.23 -21.10
C VAL A 281 11.46 16.11 -20.62
N PRO A 282 12.40 16.40 -19.69
CA PRO A 282 13.27 15.39 -19.09
C PRO A 282 12.49 14.33 -18.32
N ARG A 283 13.05 13.14 -18.18
CA ARG A 283 12.37 12.03 -17.50
C ARG A 283 12.25 12.29 -15.99
N GLU A 284 13.26 12.91 -15.43
CA GLU A 284 13.36 13.39 -14.05
C GLU A 284 12.40 14.56 -13.72
N ASP A 285 11.65 15.05 -14.72
CA ASP A 285 10.66 16.12 -14.59
C ASP A 285 9.22 15.61 -14.78
N ILE A 286 8.96 14.29 -14.79
CA ILE A 286 7.60 13.73 -14.97
C ILE A 286 7.15 12.93 -13.75
N VAL A 287 5.99 13.32 -13.22
CA VAL A 287 5.18 12.50 -12.30
C VAL A 287 3.93 12.05 -13.07
N ILE A 288 3.51 10.79 -12.97
CA ILE A 288 2.28 10.32 -13.62
C ILE A 288 1.11 10.34 -12.64
N ASP A 289 -0.08 10.66 -13.13
CA ASP A 289 -1.33 10.51 -12.39
C ASP A 289 -2.32 9.73 -13.28
N PRO A 290 -2.47 8.42 -13.05
CA PRO A 290 -3.37 7.59 -13.85
C PRO A 290 -4.84 7.67 -13.41
N THR A 291 -5.21 8.73 -12.68
CA THR A 291 -6.48 8.95 -12.00
C THR A 291 -6.70 8.04 -10.79
N THR A 292 -7.00 8.66 -9.66
CA THR A 292 -7.50 7.99 -8.46
C THR A 292 -9.01 7.89 -8.47
N ALA A 293 -9.54 6.70 -8.18
CA ALA A 293 -10.95 6.47 -7.93
C ALA A 293 -11.20 6.21 -6.43
N ALA A 294 -12.31 6.72 -5.90
CA ALA A 294 -12.66 6.57 -4.49
C ALA A 294 -13.11 5.14 -4.16
N LEU A 295 -13.00 4.76 -2.87
CA LEU A 295 -13.55 3.50 -2.35
C LEU A 295 -15.02 3.34 -2.76
N GLY A 296 -15.37 2.22 -3.38
CA GLY A 296 -16.73 1.95 -3.86
C GLY A 296 -17.11 2.61 -5.19
N TYR A 297 -16.25 3.46 -5.75
CA TYR A 297 -16.46 4.19 -7.00
C TYR A 297 -15.34 3.94 -8.02
N GLY A 298 -14.85 2.69 -8.11
CA GLY A 298 -13.83 2.27 -9.07
C GLY A 298 -12.40 2.15 -8.51
N LEU A 299 -12.23 2.16 -7.19
CA LEU A 299 -10.92 2.00 -6.53
C LEU A 299 -10.15 0.74 -6.98
N ASP A 300 -10.86 -0.35 -7.27
CA ASP A 300 -10.31 -1.61 -7.79
C ASP A 300 -9.69 -1.46 -9.19
N TYR A 301 -10.32 -0.66 -10.06
CA TYR A 301 -9.76 -0.29 -11.36
C TYR A 301 -8.52 0.58 -11.20
N ALA A 302 -8.57 1.59 -10.32
CA ALA A 302 -7.41 2.44 -10.02
C ALA A 302 -6.24 1.63 -9.45
N PHE A 303 -6.51 0.75 -8.48
CA PHE A 303 -5.53 -0.16 -7.89
C PHE A 303 -4.86 -1.02 -8.96
N THR A 304 -5.66 -1.71 -9.78
CA THR A 304 -5.14 -2.61 -10.82
C THR A 304 -4.34 -1.84 -11.87
N ASN A 305 -4.76 -0.63 -12.23
CA ASN A 305 -4.06 0.18 -13.21
C ASN A 305 -2.69 0.63 -12.67
N ILE A 306 -2.64 1.13 -11.44
CA ILE A 306 -1.40 1.55 -10.77
C ILE A 306 -0.45 0.36 -10.58
N GLU A 307 -0.95 -0.78 -10.09
CA GLU A 307 -0.14 -1.98 -9.88
C GLU A 307 0.45 -2.49 -11.21
N ARG A 308 -0.35 -2.51 -12.28
CA ARG A 308 0.14 -2.88 -13.62
C ARG A 308 1.21 -1.91 -14.12
N MET A 309 1.03 -0.61 -13.93
CA MET A 309 2.04 0.39 -14.29
C MET A 309 3.35 0.16 -13.54
N ARG A 310 3.28 -0.04 -12.21
CA ARG A 310 4.45 -0.31 -11.37
C ARG A 310 5.17 -1.59 -11.81
N ILE A 311 4.45 -2.69 -12.01
CA ILE A 311 5.03 -3.97 -12.46
C ILE A 311 5.65 -3.84 -13.85
N SER A 312 4.97 -3.16 -14.79
CA SER A 312 5.50 -2.93 -16.14
C SER A 312 6.81 -2.15 -16.09
N ALA A 313 6.87 -1.07 -15.31
CA ALA A 313 8.07 -0.28 -15.11
C ALA A 313 9.23 -1.11 -14.53
N LEU A 314 8.97 -1.90 -13.49
CA LEU A 314 9.96 -2.79 -12.87
C LEU A 314 10.42 -3.94 -13.80
N LYS A 315 9.62 -4.28 -14.82
CA LYS A 315 9.99 -5.20 -15.90
C LYS A 315 10.71 -4.52 -17.08
N GLY A 316 10.96 -3.22 -17.00
CA GLY A 316 11.74 -2.47 -17.98
C GLY A 316 10.94 -1.61 -18.96
N ASP A 317 9.64 -1.41 -18.74
CA ASP A 317 8.83 -0.50 -19.54
C ASP A 317 9.12 0.96 -19.17
N THR A 318 10.02 1.58 -19.93
CA THR A 318 10.51 2.94 -19.65
C THR A 318 9.46 4.03 -19.89
N ASP A 319 8.38 3.75 -20.62
CA ASP A 319 7.29 4.72 -20.82
C ASP A 319 6.39 4.87 -19.59
N LEU A 320 6.47 3.94 -18.64
CA LEU A 320 5.69 3.94 -17.39
C LEU A 320 6.57 4.07 -16.13
N ALA A 321 7.89 4.17 -16.30
CA ALA A 321 8.86 4.13 -15.22
C ALA A 321 8.96 5.44 -14.42
N PHE A 322 7.83 6.01 -13.99
CA PHE A 322 7.75 7.29 -13.31
C PHE A 322 7.08 7.15 -11.95
N PRO A 323 7.34 8.07 -11.01
CA PRO A 323 6.61 8.10 -9.75
C PRO A 323 5.14 8.44 -9.98
N ILE A 324 4.27 7.89 -9.13
CA ILE A 324 2.82 7.94 -9.26
C ILE A 324 2.22 8.86 -8.20
N SER A 325 1.56 9.93 -8.67
CA SER A 325 0.70 10.78 -7.84
C SER A 325 -0.72 10.22 -7.80
N CYS A 326 -1.37 10.33 -6.64
CA CYS A 326 -2.74 9.91 -6.42
C CYS A 326 -3.55 11.04 -5.76
N GLY A 327 -4.59 11.52 -6.46
CA GLY A 327 -5.59 12.45 -5.92
C GLY A 327 -6.54 11.79 -4.93
N ILE A 328 -6.07 11.51 -3.71
CA ILE A 328 -6.85 10.81 -2.68
C ILE A 328 -8.05 11.63 -2.20
N THR A 329 -7.99 12.95 -2.30
CA THR A 329 -9.12 13.87 -2.08
C THR A 329 -10.40 13.48 -2.83
N ASN A 330 -10.30 12.75 -3.96
CA ASN A 330 -11.45 12.20 -4.68
C ASN A 330 -12.37 11.32 -3.79
N ALA A 331 -11.84 10.79 -2.69
CA ALA A 331 -12.61 10.12 -1.64
C ALA A 331 -13.81 10.95 -1.15
N TRP A 332 -13.69 12.28 -1.11
CA TRP A 332 -14.76 13.20 -0.68
C TRP A 332 -15.86 13.39 -1.74
N GLY A 333 -15.67 12.90 -2.97
CA GLY A 333 -16.72 12.80 -3.98
C GLY A 333 -17.72 11.67 -3.73
N ALA A 334 -17.33 10.66 -2.94
CA ALA A 334 -18.23 9.58 -2.55
C ALA A 334 -19.33 10.11 -1.62
N ARG A 335 -20.59 9.75 -1.89
CA ARG A 335 -21.74 10.21 -1.08
C ARG A 335 -21.62 9.79 0.38
N GLU A 336 -21.03 8.63 0.61
CA GLU A 336 -20.74 8.03 1.90
C GLU A 336 -19.67 8.80 2.68
N ALA A 337 -18.86 9.64 2.04
CA ALA A 337 -17.87 10.42 2.74
C ALA A 337 -18.48 11.62 3.49
N TRP A 338 -19.61 12.16 3.01
CA TRP A 338 -20.11 13.47 3.47
C TRP A 338 -21.61 13.56 3.76
N MET A 339 -22.46 12.72 3.14
CA MET A 339 -23.90 12.75 3.43
C MET A 339 -24.14 12.34 4.89
N LYS A 340 -25.19 12.88 5.51
CA LYS A 340 -25.53 12.51 6.88
C LYS A 340 -26.00 11.06 6.96
N ASP A 341 -26.94 10.71 6.09
CA ASP A 341 -27.63 9.42 6.01
C ASP A 341 -27.72 9.01 4.52
N SER A 342 -28.02 7.73 4.24
CA SER A 342 -28.23 7.29 2.86
C SER A 342 -29.43 8.00 2.21
N PRO A 343 -29.35 8.40 0.93
CA PRO A 343 -30.51 8.86 0.18
C PRO A 343 -31.53 7.74 -0.11
N SER A 344 -31.14 6.47 0.06
CA SER A 344 -31.98 5.29 -0.14
C SER A 344 -32.49 4.78 1.20
N LYS A 345 -33.81 4.53 1.29
CA LYS A 345 -34.44 3.96 2.50
C LYS A 345 -34.15 2.48 2.70
N GLU A 346 -33.65 1.80 1.68
CA GLU A 346 -33.33 0.37 1.71
C GLU A 346 -31.88 0.11 2.11
N ASP A 347 -31.05 1.15 2.16
CA ASP A 347 -29.66 1.02 2.55
C ASP A 347 -29.52 0.79 4.05
N SER A 348 -28.44 0.11 4.42
CA SER A 348 -28.03 -0.02 5.81
C SER A 348 -27.68 1.33 6.43
N ASP A 349 -27.83 1.43 7.76
CA ASP A 349 -27.24 2.54 8.51
C ASP A 349 -25.73 2.61 8.23
N TRP A 350 -25.29 3.75 7.70
CA TRP A 350 -23.89 3.99 7.38
C TRP A 350 -23.06 4.38 8.62
N GLY A 351 -23.70 4.66 9.74
CA GLY A 351 -23.07 5.15 10.96
C GLY A 351 -22.69 6.64 10.90
N PRO A 352 -21.92 7.13 11.87
CA PRO A 352 -21.74 8.58 12.05
C PRO A 352 -20.90 9.24 10.95
N ALA A 353 -21.49 10.17 10.20
CA ALA A 353 -20.83 10.89 9.11
C ALA A 353 -19.50 11.58 9.48
N ALA A 354 -19.33 11.99 10.75
CA ALA A 354 -18.10 12.61 11.25
C ALA A 354 -16.85 11.73 11.07
N TYR A 355 -17.01 10.40 11.02
CA TYR A 355 -15.88 9.47 10.89
C TYR A 355 -15.74 8.85 9.50
N ARG A 356 -16.79 8.89 8.67
CA ARG A 356 -16.82 8.12 7.41
C ARG A 356 -15.90 8.73 6.36
N GLY A 357 -15.94 10.04 6.17
CA GLY A 357 -15.11 10.69 5.16
C GLY A 357 -13.61 10.53 5.38
N GLN A 358 -13.14 10.70 6.63
CA GLN A 358 -11.73 10.41 6.96
C GLN A 358 -11.37 8.93 6.71
N MET A 359 -12.27 7.98 6.95
CA MET A 359 -12.02 6.55 6.70
C MET A 359 -11.96 6.25 5.20
N TYR A 360 -12.85 6.87 4.41
CA TYR A 360 -12.81 6.77 2.95
C TYR A 360 -11.47 7.27 2.40
N GLU A 361 -11.02 8.42 2.88
CA GLU A 361 -9.74 9.00 2.47
C GLU A 361 -8.54 8.13 2.90
N ILE A 362 -8.54 7.60 4.13
CA ILE A 362 -7.51 6.66 4.61
C ILE A 362 -7.49 5.39 3.77
N ILE A 363 -8.64 4.75 3.55
CA ILE A 363 -8.72 3.47 2.84
C ILE A 363 -8.26 3.65 1.38
N THR A 364 -8.72 4.71 0.70
CA THR A 364 -8.27 5.01 -0.66
C THR A 364 -6.75 5.26 -0.69
N GLY A 365 -6.21 6.07 0.21
CA GLY A 365 -4.77 6.35 0.30
C GLY A 365 -3.92 5.10 0.55
N LEU A 366 -4.27 4.29 1.54
CA LEU A 366 -3.52 3.07 1.86
C LEU A 366 -3.60 2.03 0.75
N THR A 367 -4.77 1.87 0.14
CA THR A 367 -4.97 0.91 -0.96
C THR A 367 -4.09 1.27 -2.15
N LEU A 368 -4.07 2.54 -2.56
CA LEU A 368 -3.24 2.96 -3.68
C LEU A 368 -1.74 3.05 -3.33
N GLY A 369 -1.39 3.27 -2.06
CA GLY A 369 0.00 3.11 -1.60
C GLY A 369 0.52 1.69 -1.74
N LEU A 370 -0.32 0.69 -1.47
CA LEU A 370 0.03 -0.72 -1.70
C LEU A 370 0.16 -1.06 -3.21
N ALA A 371 -0.58 -0.37 -4.08
CA ALA A 371 -0.47 -0.53 -5.53
C ALA A 371 0.81 0.12 -6.10
N GLY A 372 1.32 1.16 -5.44
CA GLY A 372 2.56 1.85 -5.81
C GLY A 372 2.44 3.36 -5.99
N GLY A 373 1.46 4.02 -5.36
CA GLY A 373 1.45 5.47 -5.25
C GLY A 373 2.61 6.00 -4.39
N ASP A 374 3.27 7.05 -4.89
CA ASP A 374 4.44 7.68 -4.26
C ASP A 374 4.12 9.05 -3.66
N MET A 375 3.04 9.68 -4.12
CA MET A 375 2.58 10.98 -3.64
C MET A 375 1.05 10.99 -3.50
N PHE A 376 0.55 11.45 -2.35
CA PHE A 376 -0.88 11.51 -2.06
C PHE A 376 -1.33 12.95 -1.85
N MET A 377 -2.24 13.42 -2.70
CA MET A 377 -2.95 14.69 -2.50
C MET A 377 -4.17 14.43 -1.62
N MET A 378 -4.19 15.03 -0.44
CA MET A 378 -5.14 14.76 0.65
C MET A 378 -5.68 16.05 1.23
N MET A 379 -6.77 15.95 1.99
CA MET A 379 -7.47 17.12 2.54
C MET A 379 -7.79 17.00 4.02
N HIS A 380 -8.22 15.85 4.53
CA HIS A 380 -8.56 15.73 5.95
C HIS A 380 -7.29 15.51 6.80
N PRO A 381 -6.99 16.39 7.77
CA PRO A 381 -5.72 16.35 8.50
C PRO A 381 -5.42 15.01 9.19
N ASN A 382 -6.41 14.42 9.87
CA ASN A 382 -6.20 13.14 10.55
C ASN A 382 -6.04 11.98 9.55
N ALA A 383 -6.65 12.08 8.36
CA ALA A 383 -6.52 11.07 7.33
C ALA A 383 -5.10 11.13 6.74
N ALA A 384 -4.66 12.33 6.35
CA ALA A 384 -3.31 12.64 5.91
C ALA A 384 -2.25 12.14 6.91
N SER A 385 -2.40 12.48 8.19
CA SER A 385 -1.48 12.03 9.24
C SER A 385 -1.50 10.51 9.42
N THR A 386 -2.66 9.86 9.27
CA THR A 386 -2.77 8.40 9.43
C THR A 386 -2.10 7.68 8.26
N VAL A 387 -2.39 8.09 7.01
CA VAL A 387 -1.77 7.53 5.81
C VAL A 387 -0.25 7.71 5.89
N LYS A 388 0.23 8.92 6.21
CA LYS A 388 1.65 9.20 6.42
C LYS A 388 2.30 8.28 7.44
N LYS A 389 1.68 8.11 8.61
CA LYS A 389 2.24 7.27 9.68
C LYS A 389 2.33 5.80 9.24
N VAL A 390 1.30 5.28 8.60
CA VAL A 390 1.27 3.89 8.14
C VAL A 390 2.27 3.66 7.02
N THR A 391 2.32 4.52 5.99
CA THR A 391 3.27 4.37 4.88
C THR A 391 4.72 4.54 5.33
N GLN A 392 4.99 5.46 6.26
CA GLN A 392 6.32 5.59 6.88
C GLN A 392 6.71 4.35 7.70
N THR A 393 5.75 3.72 8.38
CA THR A 393 6.00 2.47 9.11
C THR A 393 6.34 1.34 8.13
N LEU A 394 5.58 1.19 7.05
CA LEU A 394 5.84 0.19 6.00
C LEU A 394 7.15 0.44 5.26
N PHE A 395 7.51 1.70 5.06
CA PHE A 395 8.81 2.11 4.52
C PHE A 395 9.99 1.74 5.44
N GLY A 396 9.74 1.57 6.74
CA GLY A 396 10.77 1.31 7.76
C GLY A 396 11.42 2.58 8.32
N ALA A 397 10.70 3.71 8.31
CA ALA A 397 11.14 4.94 8.95
C ALA A 397 11.24 4.73 10.48
N LYS A 398 12.23 5.37 11.12
CA LYS A 398 12.32 5.40 12.59
C LYS A 398 11.27 6.37 13.11
N VAL A 399 10.21 5.87 13.73
CA VAL A 399 9.19 6.75 14.34
C VAL A 399 9.65 7.09 15.76
N LYS A 400 9.48 8.33 16.22
CA LYS A 400 9.86 8.75 17.60
C LYS A 400 9.16 7.92 18.70
N GLU A 401 8.06 7.24 18.35
CA GLU A 401 7.30 6.34 19.22
C GLU A 401 7.81 4.90 19.24
N ASP A 402 8.86 4.56 18.47
CA ASP A 402 9.56 3.26 18.51
C ASP A 402 10.37 3.11 19.81
N LYS A 403 9.67 3.08 20.95
CA LYS A 403 10.20 2.60 22.23
C LYS A 403 10.20 1.07 22.31
N ALA A 404 9.58 0.41 21.33
CA ALA A 404 9.65 -1.04 21.20
C ALA A 404 11.10 -1.45 20.93
N LYS A 405 11.57 -2.45 21.68
CA LYS A 405 12.89 -3.03 21.49
C LYS A 405 12.96 -3.52 20.04
N ARG A 406 13.86 -2.97 19.23
CA ARG A 406 14.10 -3.47 17.87
C ARG A 406 14.47 -4.94 17.98
N VAL A 407 13.55 -5.79 17.56
CA VAL A 407 13.84 -7.20 17.43
C VAL A 407 14.41 -7.37 16.03
N ALA A 408 15.60 -7.96 15.92
CA ALA A 408 16.12 -8.39 14.64
C ALA A 408 15.19 -9.50 14.16
N ILE A 409 14.19 -9.16 13.34
CA ILE A 409 13.20 -10.12 12.85
C ILE A 409 13.92 -11.16 11.98
N GLU A 410 15.03 -10.80 11.33
CA GLU A 410 15.96 -11.75 10.71
C GLU A 410 16.46 -12.85 11.66
N ASP A 411 16.59 -12.57 12.96
CA ASP A 411 17.02 -13.54 13.98
C ASP A 411 15.87 -14.42 14.49
N TRP A 412 14.60 -14.13 14.14
CA TRP A 412 13.46 -14.99 14.55
C TRP A 412 13.46 -16.34 13.83
N VAL A 413 14.18 -16.41 12.71
CA VAL A 413 14.29 -17.60 11.87
C VAL A 413 15.49 -18.47 12.29
N THR A 414 16.37 -17.96 13.15
CA THR A 414 17.45 -18.74 13.77
C THR A 414 17.00 -19.29 15.12
N TRP A 415 16.64 -20.57 15.16
CA TRP A 415 16.26 -21.27 16.38
C TRP A 415 17.41 -22.16 16.88
N ASP A 416 18.43 -21.55 17.52
CA ASP A 416 19.53 -22.27 18.19
C ASP A 416 19.18 -22.59 19.64
N ALA A 417 18.00 -23.14 19.88
CA ALA A 417 17.62 -23.62 21.21
C ALA A 417 18.00 -25.10 21.35
N GLU A 418 19.02 -25.40 22.17
CA GLU A 418 19.15 -26.73 22.77
C GLU A 418 17.84 -27.05 23.49
N VAL A 419 17.32 -28.27 23.31
CA VAL A 419 15.99 -28.72 23.76
C VAL A 419 15.80 -28.66 25.29
N GLY A 420 16.80 -28.19 26.06
CA GLY A 420 16.74 -27.90 27.48
C GLY A 420 16.21 -26.51 27.88
N ALA A 421 16.08 -25.55 26.96
CA ALA A 421 15.71 -24.16 27.32
C ALA A 421 14.21 -23.93 27.61
N LEU A 422 13.34 -24.91 27.32
CA LEU A 422 11.89 -24.84 27.60
C LEU A 422 11.53 -25.26 29.04
N LYS A 423 12.25 -24.72 30.03
CA LYS A 423 11.81 -24.68 31.42
C LYS A 423 12.00 -23.28 31.99
N LYS A 424 11.07 -22.38 31.64
CA LYS A 424 10.50 -21.39 32.56
C LYS A 424 9.29 -20.71 31.95
#